data_AF-A0A368BZH0-F1
#
_entry.id   AF-A0A368BZH0-F1
#
_cell.length_a   1.000
_cell.length_b   1.000
_cell.length_c   1.000
_cell.angle_alpha   90.00
_cell.angle_beta   90.00
_cell.angle_gamma   90.00
#
_symmetry.space_group_name_H-M   'P 1'
#
loop_
_entity.id
_entity.type
_entity.pdbx_description
1 polymer ?
#
loop_
_entity_poly.entity_id
_entity_poly.type
_entity_poly.pdbx_seq_one_letter_code
_entity_poly.pdbx_strand_id
1 'polypeptide(L)'
;MIKKVISTVFILTTFVIAVWFSYLNTDDISINLSFMQFSSKASIIFSIIFISGWLFGILCSFFYVIKILNQKRIIKSDLDQKIEELNAHRASPLKDAN
;
A
#
# COMPACT_ATOMS: atom_id res chain seq x y z
N MET A 1 -6.93 -1.95 15.78
CA MET A 1 -7.84 -0.77 15.76
C MET A 1 -7.08 0.53 15.51
N ILE A 2 -5.95 0.77 16.18
CA ILE A 2 -5.12 1.99 16.01
C ILE A 2 -4.76 2.31 14.54
N LYS A 3 -4.40 1.30 13.73
CA LYS A 3 -4.06 1.48 12.31
C LYS A 3 -5.23 2.01 11.48
N LYS A 4 -6.46 1.57 11.80
CA LYS A 4 -7.67 2.06 11.14
C LYS A 4 -7.95 3.51 11.54
N VAL A 5 -7.82 3.83 12.83
CA VAL A 5 -8.00 5.20 13.34
C VAL A 5 -7.00 6.17 12.69
N ILE A 6 -5.71 5.80 12.65
CA ILE A 6 -4.67 6.62 12.01
C ILE A 6 -4.99 6.85 10.52
N SER A 7 -5.40 5.80 9.80
CA SER A 7 -5.78 5.93 8.40
C SER A 7 -7.00 6.82 8.21
N THR A 8 -8.03 6.69 9.04
CA THR A 8 -9.23 7.53 8.98
C THR A 8 -8.89 8.99 9.26
N VAL A 9 -8.11 9.25 10.32
CA VAL A 9 -7.67 10.61 10.68
C VAL A 9 -6.84 11.22 9.55
N PHE A 10 -5.92 10.46 8.95
CA PHE A 10 -5.12 10.95 7.83
C PHE A 10 -5.99 11.36 6.63
N ILE A 11 -6.94 10.51 6.24
CA ILE A 11 -7.88 10.80 5.14
C ILE A 11 -8.68 12.06 5.45
N LEU A 12 -9.25 12.16 6.66
CA LEU A 12 -10.07 13.30 7.08
C LEU A 12 -9.27 14.60 7.08
N THR A 13 -8.05 14.57 7.61
CA THR A 13 -7.14 15.73 7.61
C THR A 13 -6.78 16.15 6.18
N THR A 14 -6.40 15.22 5.31
CA THR A 14 -6.09 15.55 3.90
C THR A 14 -7.30 16.14 3.17
N PHE A 15 -8.50 15.65 3.44
CA PHE A 15 -9.73 16.18 2.87
C PHE A 15 -10.00 17.62 3.33
N VAL A 16 -9.89 17.88 4.63
CA VAL A 16 -10.07 19.24 5.19
C VAL A 16 -9.04 20.21 4.58
N ILE A 17 -7.78 19.80 4.48
CA ILE A 17 -6.73 20.62 3.86
C ILE A 17 -7.06 20.90 2.39
N ALA A 18 -7.52 19.91 1.63
CA ALA A 18 -7.88 20.09 0.22
C ALA A 18 -9.05 21.05 0.03
N VAL A 19 -10.11 20.92 0.83
CA VAL A 19 -11.27 21.84 0.80
C VAL A 19 -10.84 23.25 1.17
N TRP A 20 -10.07 23.40 2.25
CA TRP A 20 -9.55 24.69 2.69
C TRP A 20 -8.66 25.35 1.63
N PHE A 21 -7.77 24.59 1.01
CA PHE A 21 -6.91 25.05 -0.08
C PHE A 21 -7.72 25.50 -1.29
N SER A 22 -8.76 24.74 -1.68
CA SER A 22 -9.62 25.10 -2.80
C SER A 22 -10.47 26.34 -2.53
N TYR A 23 -10.89 26.57 -1.28
CA TYR A 23 -11.62 27.77 -0.91
C TYR A 23 -10.75 29.02 -0.99
N LEU A 24 -9.50 28.93 -0.53
CA LEU A 24 -8.56 30.06 -0.57
C LEU A 24 -8.04 30.38 -1.98
N ASN A 25 -8.03 29.40 -2.88
CA ASN A 25 -7.46 29.52 -4.22
C ASN A 25 -8.53 29.31 -5.29
N THR A 26 -9.44 30.30 -5.42
CA THR A 26 -10.54 30.27 -6.40
C THR A 26 -10.09 30.74 -7.79
N ASP A 27 -9.00 31.49 -7.84
CA ASP A 27 -8.47 32.07 -9.07
C ASP A 27 -7.91 31.02 -10.02
N ASP A 28 -8.05 31.30 -11.31
CA ASP A 28 -7.47 30.47 -12.36
C ASP A 28 -5.97 30.76 -12.46
N ILE A 29 -5.16 29.70 -12.44
CA ILE A 29 -3.72 29.79 -12.64
C ILE A 29 -3.36 29.37 -14.07
N SER A 30 -2.57 30.21 -14.74
CA SER A 30 -2.02 29.89 -16.05
C SER A 30 -0.75 29.05 -15.88
N ILE A 31 -0.77 27.80 -16.31
CA ILE A 31 0.43 26.97 -16.40
C ILE A 31 0.99 27.09 -17.80
N ASN A 32 2.26 27.47 -17.90
CA ASN A 32 3.02 27.44 -19.14
C ASN A 32 4.04 26.29 -19.07
N LEU A 33 3.72 25.19 -19.74
CA LEU A 33 4.57 24.01 -19.89
C LEU A 33 5.27 24.07 -21.24
N SER A 34 6.12 25.08 -21.50
CA SER A 34 6.96 25.37 -22.69
C SER A 34 6.41 25.08 -24.10
N PHE A 35 5.82 23.92 -24.33
CA PHE A 35 5.09 23.43 -25.49
C PHE A 35 3.56 23.67 -25.40
N MET A 36 3.00 23.91 -24.20
CA MET A 36 1.55 24.11 -24.03
C MET A 36 1.24 25.06 -22.87
N GLN A 37 0.29 25.97 -23.10
CA GLN A 37 -0.25 26.86 -22.07
C GLN A 37 -1.72 26.55 -21.85
N PHE A 38 -2.10 26.32 -20.60
CA PHE A 38 -3.50 26.16 -20.23
C PHE A 38 -3.79 26.86 -18.91
N SER A 39 -5.04 27.31 -18.77
CA SER A 39 -5.55 27.89 -17.53
C SER A 39 -6.38 26.86 -16.80
N SER A 40 -6.12 26.67 -15.52
CA SER A 40 -6.94 25.79 -14.67
C SER A 40 -6.93 26.28 -13.23
N LYS A 41 -7.93 25.87 -12.46
CA LYS A 41 -7.98 26.17 -11.03
C LYS A 41 -6.84 25.47 -10.30
N ALA A 42 -6.21 26.17 -9.36
CA ALA A 42 -5.11 25.61 -8.57
C ALA A 42 -5.50 24.31 -7.85
N SER A 43 -6.76 24.20 -7.42
CA SER A 43 -7.32 23.00 -6.79
C SER A 43 -7.32 21.77 -7.70
N ILE A 44 -7.56 21.93 -9.01
CA ILE A 44 -7.58 20.83 -9.98
C ILE A 44 -6.16 20.28 -10.17
N ILE A 45 -5.19 21.17 -10.38
CA ILE A 45 -3.79 20.80 -10.56
C ILE A 45 -3.25 20.14 -9.29
N PHE A 46 -3.54 20.70 -8.12
CA PHE A 46 -3.18 20.10 -6.84
C PHE A 46 -3.78 18.70 -6.68
N SER A 47 -5.05 18.51 -7.06
CA SER A 47 -5.70 17.20 -7.02
C SER A 47 -5.02 16.18 -7.95
N ILE A 48 -4.62 16.59 -9.15
CA ILE A 48 -3.90 15.72 -10.10
C ILE A 48 -2.54 15.30 -9.52
N ILE A 49 -1.78 16.24 -8.97
CA ILE A 49 -0.48 15.97 -8.32
C ILE A 49 -0.68 15.03 -7.12
N PHE A 50 -1.70 15.27 -6.31
CA PHE A 50 -2.00 14.44 -5.14
C PHE A 50 -2.38 13.01 -5.54
N ILE A 51 -3.29 12.84 -6.50
CA ILE A 51 -3.73 11.53 -6.99
C ILE A 51 -2.58 10.76 -7.63
N SER A 52 -1.78 11.43 -8.48
CA SER A 52 -0.62 10.81 -9.13
C SER A 52 0.44 10.36 -8.12
N GLY A 53 0.77 11.21 -7.14
CA GLY A 53 1.68 10.85 -6.06
C GLY A 53 1.16 9.70 -5.19
N TRP A 54 -0.14 9.68 -4.90
CA TRP A 54 -0.77 8.60 -4.14
C TRP A 54 -0.76 7.27 -4.89
N LEU A 55 -1.14 7.27 -6.17
CA LEU A 55 -1.07 6.09 -7.05
C LEU A 55 0.36 5.56 -7.14
N PHE A 56 1.34 6.46 -7.30
CA PHE A 56 2.75 6.09 -7.32
C PHE A 56 3.18 5.43 -6.00
N GLY A 57 2.79 6.00 -4.85
CA GLY A 57 3.07 5.41 -3.54
C GLY A 57 2.44 4.03 -3.33
N ILE A 58 1.21 3.82 -3.79
CA ILE A 58 0.54 2.50 -3.79
C ILE A 58 1.34 1.52 -4.66
N LEU A 59 1.72 1.94 -5.86
CA LEU A 59 2.46 1.10 -6.80
C LEU A 59 3.81 0.65 -6.22
N CYS A 60 4.55 1.56 -5.58
CA CYS A 60 5.80 1.24 -4.90
C CYS A 60 5.58 0.23 -3.76
N SER A 61 4.52 0.41 -2.97
CA SER A 61 4.21 -0.47 -1.84
C SER A 61 3.73 -1.86 -2.29
N PHE A 62 3.06 -1.94 -3.44
CA PHE A 62 2.47 -3.16 -3.97
C PHE A 62 3.50 -4.28 -4.18
N PHE A 63 4.68 -3.95 -4.74
CA PHE A 63 5.76 -4.92 -4.93
C PHE A 63 6.25 -5.51 -3.60
N TYR A 64 6.35 -4.68 -2.56
CA TYR A 64 6.75 -5.13 -1.23
C TYR A 64 5.71 -6.06 -0.59
N VAL A 65 4.42 -5.74 -0.76
CA VAL A 65 3.32 -6.60 -0.30
C VAL A 65 3.36 -7.96 -0.98
N ILE A 66 3.56 -8.03 -2.30
CA ILE A 66 3.70 -9.31 -3.02
C ILE A 66 4.86 -10.12 -2.45
N LYS A 67 6.01 -9.48 -2.20
CA LYS A 67 7.17 -10.16 -1.60
C LYS A 67 6.83 -10.77 -0.25
N ILE A 68 6.13 -10.03 0.63
CA ILE A 68 5.70 -10.55 1.94
C ILE A 68 4.75 -11.74 1.78
N LEU A 69 3.80 -11.67 0.85
CA LEU A 69 2.86 -12.77 0.63
C LEU A 69 3.55 -14.04 0.15
N ASN A 70 4.54 -13.89 -0.74
CA ASN A 70 5.35 -15.01 -1.21
C ASN A 70 6.20 -15.61 -0.08
N GLN A 71 6.86 -14.78 0.73
CA GLN A 71 7.62 -15.23 1.89
C GLN A 71 6.74 -15.98 2.89
N LYS A 72 5.54 -15.47 3.18
CA LYS A 72 4.57 -16.15 4.04
C LYS A 72 4.19 -17.52 3.50
N ARG A 73 4.00 -17.65 2.19
CA ARG A 73 3.68 -18.93 1.53
C ARG A 73 4.82 -19.93 1.66
N ILE A 74 6.06 -19.50 1.41
CA ILE A 74 7.25 -20.34 1.52
C ILE A 74 7.43 -20.83 2.96
N ILE A 75 7.41 -19.92 3.94
CA ILE A 75 7.58 -20.24 5.36
C ILE A 75 6.53 -21.26 5.82
N LYS A 76 5.28 -21.13 5.36
CA LYS A 76 4.23 -22.09 5.70
C LYS A 76 4.54 -23.48 5.13
N SER A 77 4.95 -23.55 3.86
CA SER A 77 5.32 -24.81 3.21
C SER A 77 6.49 -25.51 3.92
N ASP A 78 7.52 -24.75 4.28
CA ASP A 78 8.69 -25.29 4.99
C ASP A 78 8.31 -25.82 6.38
N LEU A 79 7.40 -25.13 7.08
CA LEU A 79 6.90 -25.57 8.37
C LEU A 79 6.11 -26.88 8.25
N ASP A 80 5.21 -26.97 7.27
CA ASP A 80 4.41 -28.17 7.04
C ASP A 80 5.32 -29.38 6.72
N GLN A 81 6.34 -29.19 5.88
CA GLN A 81 7.34 -30.23 5.56
C GLN A 81 8.12 -30.68 6.80
N LYS A 82 8.58 -29.74 7.64
CA LYS A 82 9.33 -30.08 8.86
C LYS A 82 8.48 -30.84 9.87
N ILE A 83 7.19 -30.55 9.95
CA ILE A 83 6.24 -31.28 10.80
C ILE A 83 6.08 -32.72 10.27
N GLU A 84 5.98 -32.90 8.96
CA GLU A 84 5.87 -34.23 8.34
C GLU A 84 7.13 -35.08 8.58
N GLU A 85 8.32 -34.52 8.38
CA GLU A 85 9.60 -35.19 8.68
C GLU A 85 9.69 -35.62 10.15
N LEU A 86 9.28 -34.76 11.08
CA LEU A 86 9.28 -35.04 12.51
C LEU A 86 8.30 -36.17 12.88
N ASN A 87 7.12 -36.19 12.26
CA ASN A 87 6.13 -37.24 12.46
C ASN A 87 6.60 -38.57 11.88
N ALA A 88 7.24 -38.56 10.71
CA ALA A 88 7.83 -39.76 10.12
C ALA A 88 8.94 -40.34 11.02
N HIS A 89 9.83 -39.49 11.56
CA HIS A 89 10.85 -39.93 12.52
C HIS A 89 10.26 -40.49 13.81
N ARG A 90 9.19 -39.88 14.34
CA ARG A 90 8.50 -40.38 15.54
C ARG A 90 7.76 -41.71 15.33
N ALA A 91 7.32 -41.99 14.11
CA ALA A 91 6.66 -43.25 13.76
C ALA A 91 7.65 -44.41 13.52
N SER A 92 8.91 -44.12 13.19
CA SER A 92 9.96 -45.13 12.96
C SER A 92 10.23 -46.07 14.16
N PRO A 93 10.39 -45.61 15.42
CA PRO A 93 10.69 -46.50 16.54
C PRO A 93 9.56 -47.47 16.90
N LEU A 94 8.32 -47.24 16.45
CA LEU A 94 7.21 -48.18 16.63
C LEU A 94 7.22 -49.32 15.60
N LYS A 95 7.96 -49.16 14.50
CA LYS A 95 8.04 -50.14 13.41
C LYS A 95 9.16 -51.17 13.62
N ASP A 96 10.21 -50.80 14.35
CA ASP A 96 11.34 -51.69 14.69
C ASP A 96 11.09 -52.52 15.98
N ALA A 97 9.99 -52.25 16.69
CA ALA A 97 9.62 -52.96 17.92
C ALA A 97 8.68 -54.16 17.71
N ASN A 98 8.36 -54.51 16.45
CA ASN A 98 7.42 -55.57 16.07
C ASN A 98 8.09 -56.61 15.16
#